data_AF-A0A3D0P439-F1
#
_entry.id   AF-A0A3D0P439-F1
#
_cell.length_a   1.000
_cell.length_b   1.000
_cell.length_c   1.000
_cell.angle_alpha   90.00
_cell.angle_beta   90.00
_cell.angle_gamma   90.00
#
_symmetry.space_group_name_H-M   'P 1'
#
loop_
_entity.id
_entity.type
_entity.pdbx_description
1 polymer ?
#
loop_
_entity_poly.entity_id
_entity_poly.type
_entity_poly.pdbx_seq_one_letter_code
_entity_poly.pdbx_strand_id
1 'polypeptide(L)'
;MAVINEIEARVLGSLVEKQLTTPEYYPLTLNSLVAACNQKSNRDPVMALSESEVLAAVDSMRDKNLVYLFHGSTSRTVKYKHMLPSVFELDEAGVAVITLLLLRGPQTAGEIRGRADRLHEFGAISEVQETLDALARRDEPLVVKLERQPGQKEARYAHLLSGPVDAAAFVETRSASSSPAVDRLAEVEAQLAELRQDFTEFKAMFEEFRRQFD
;
A
#
# COMPACT_ATOMS: atom_id res chain seq x y z
N MET A 1 -6.84 -9.58 -14.27
CA MET A 1 -6.09 -9.16 -13.06
C MET A 1 -6.87 -9.29 -11.75
N ALA A 2 -6.29 -9.88 -10.70
CA ALA A 2 -6.87 -9.90 -9.35
C ALA A 2 -6.63 -8.56 -8.64
N VAL A 3 -7.70 -7.89 -8.21
CA VAL A 3 -7.63 -6.59 -7.53
C VAL A 3 -7.15 -6.77 -6.09
N ILE A 4 -6.17 -5.97 -5.66
CA ILE A 4 -5.68 -5.95 -4.28
C ILE A 4 -6.04 -4.67 -3.54
N ASN A 5 -6.37 -4.74 -2.25
CA ASN A 5 -6.61 -3.55 -1.43
C ASN A 5 -5.29 -2.89 -0.97
N GLU A 6 -5.39 -1.76 -0.27
CA GLU A 6 -4.22 -0.98 0.17
C GLU A 6 -3.30 -1.74 1.14
N ILE A 7 -3.87 -2.55 2.03
CA ILE A 7 -3.10 -3.37 2.99
C ILE A 7 -2.37 -4.47 2.23
N GLU A 8 -3.04 -5.15 1.30
CA GLU A 8 -2.42 -6.17 0.44
C GLU A 8 -1.31 -5.57 -0.42
N ALA A 9 -1.52 -4.39 -1.01
CA ALA A 9 -0.50 -3.65 -1.75
C ALA A 9 0.73 -3.33 -0.87
N ARG A 10 0.50 -2.87 0.36
CA ARG A 10 1.56 -2.63 1.36
C ARG A 10 2.34 -3.90 1.68
N VAL A 11 1.64 -5.00 1.95
CA VAL A 11 2.27 -6.29 2.31
C VAL A 11 3.07 -6.84 1.13
N LEU A 12 2.51 -6.83 -0.08
CA LEU A 12 3.17 -7.30 -1.29
C LEU A 12 4.43 -6.48 -1.60
N GLY A 13 4.30 -5.14 -1.61
CA GLY A 13 5.44 -4.25 -1.81
C GLY A 13 6.53 -4.43 -0.74
N SER A 14 6.15 -4.68 0.51
CA SER A 14 7.10 -4.92 1.60
C SER A 14 7.85 -6.25 1.42
N LEU A 15 7.17 -7.32 0.99
CA LEU A 15 7.81 -8.60 0.70
C LEU A 15 8.83 -8.47 -0.44
N VAL A 16 8.47 -7.76 -1.52
CA VAL A 16 9.35 -7.58 -2.68
C VAL A 16 10.55 -6.71 -2.32
N GLU A 17 10.33 -5.58 -1.64
CA GLU A 17 11.41 -4.70 -1.18
C GLU A 17 12.42 -5.47 -0.32
N LYS A 18 11.95 -6.30 0.62
CA LYS A 18 12.87 -7.04 1.50
C LYS A 18 13.56 -8.22 0.81
N GLN A 19 12.95 -8.83 -0.20
CA GLN A 19 13.64 -9.83 -1.03
C GLN A 19 14.86 -9.20 -1.73
N LEU A 20 14.69 -8.00 -2.29
CA LEU A 20 15.73 -7.34 -3.08
C LEU A 20 16.78 -6.64 -2.20
N THR A 21 16.34 -5.92 -1.18
CA THR A 21 17.22 -5.05 -0.38
C THR A 21 17.88 -5.75 0.81
N THR A 22 17.29 -6.85 1.28
CA THR A 22 17.72 -7.59 2.47
C THR A 22 17.50 -9.10 2.33
N PRO A 23 18.08 -9.75 1.28
CA PRO A 23 17.84 -11.14 0.96
C PRO A 23 18.19 -12.12 2.08
N GLU A 24 19.13 -11.76 2.96
CA GLU A 24 19.55 -12.54 4.12
C GLU A 24 18.45 -12.74 5.17
N TYR A 25 17.46 -11.84 5.21
CA TYR A 25 16.30 -11.95 6.10
C TYR A 25 15.06 -12.52 5.39
N TYR A 26 15.13 -12.74 4.08
CA TYR A 26 14.04 -13.29 3.28
C TYR A 26 14.14 -14.84 3.21
N PRO A 27 13.03 -15.59 3.34
CA PRO A 27 11.64 -15.12 3.48
C PRO A 27 11.28 -14.60 4.88
N LEU A 28 10.31 -13.70 4.93
CA LEU A 28 9.98 -12.97 6.17
C LEU A 28 9.07 -13.77 7.09
N THR A 29 9.28 -13.65 8.40
CA THR A 29 8.28 -14.06 9.40
C THR A 29 7.14 -13.03 9.49
N LEU A 30 6.04 -13.35 10.18
CA LEU A 30 4.93 -12.41 10.36
C LEU A 30 5.41 -11.11 11.04
N ASN A 31 6.18 -11.23 12.12
CA ASN A 31 6.69 -10.07 12.88
C ASN A 31 7.60 -9.20 12.01
N SER A 32 8.48 -9.81 11.21
CA SER A 32 9.35 -9.07 10.28
C SER A 32 8.55 -8.36 9.18
N LEU A 33 7.46 -8.99 8.71
CA LEU A 33 6.58 -8.44 7.69
C LEU A 33 5.77 -7.25 8.22
N VAL A 34 5.20 -7.36 9.43
CA VAL A 34 4.52 -6.25 10.12
C VAL A 34 5.47 -5.06 10.31
N ALA A 35 6.69 -5.33 10.79
CA ALA A 35 7.71 -4.30 10.94
C ALA A 35 8.07 -3.63 9.60
N ALA A 36 8.12 -4.39 8.50
CA ALA A 36 8.35 -3.86 7.15
C ALA A 36 7.17 -3.01 6.64
N CYS A 37 5.93 -3.40 6.93
CA CYS A 37 4.74 -2.65 6.50
C CYS A 37 4.62 -1.28 7.21
N ASN A 38 5.05 -1.22 8.48
CA ASN A 38 4.93 -0.06 9.37
C ASN A 38 6.20 0.81 9.41
N GLN A 39 7.12 0.66 8.46
CA GLN A 39 8.31 1.52 8.40
C GLN A 39 7.93 2.99 8.20
N LYS A 40 8.62 3.89 8.92
CA LYS A 40 8.42 5.34 8.78
C LYS A 40 9.03 5.92 7.50
N SER A 41 10.03 5.23 6.94
CA SER A 41 10.69 5.60 5.70
C SER A 41 10.23 4.69 4.57
N ASN A 42 10.30 5.18 3.34
CA ASN A 42 9.92 4.44 2.14
C ASN A 42 8.47 3.95 2.12
N ARG A 43 7.57 4.60 2.88
CA ARG A 43 6.13 4.33 2.91
C ARG A 43 5.38 5.65 2.74
N ASP A 44 4.41 5.66 1.84
CA ASP A 44 3.45 6.75 1.70
C ASP A 44 2.08 6.13 1.35
N PRO A 45 1.08 6.16 2.25
CA PRO A 45 1.12 6.73 3.60
C PRO A 45 1.89 5.85 4.60
N VAL A 46 2.37 6.43 5.70
CA VAL A 46 2.85 5.62 6.85
C VAL A 46 1.64 4.93 7.49
N MET A 47 1.74 3.62 7.70
CA MET A 47 0.66 2.81 8.30
C MET A 47 1.08 2.27 9.67
N ALA A 48 0.10 1.86 10.47
CA ALA A 48 0.28 1.19 11.74
C ALA A 48 -0.60 -0.07 11.79
N LEU A 49 -0.26 -1.05 10.93
CA LEU A 49 -1.00 -2.29 10.79
C LEU A 49 -0.71 -3.24 11.96
N SER A 50 -1.76 -3.89 12.45
CA SER A 50 -1.69 -4.99 13.42
C SER A 50 -1.25 -6.31 12.76
N GLU A 51 -0.82 -7.27 13.57
CA GLU A 51 -0.51 -8.62 13.10
C GLU A 51 -1.71 -9.29 12.42
N SER A 52 -2.92 -9.10 12.94
CA SER A 52 -4.15 -9.68 12.38
C SER A 52 -4.50 -9.10 11.01
N GLU A 53 -4.32 -7.79 10.81
CA GLU A 53 -4.55 -7.15 9.50
C GLU A 53 -3.55 -7.65 8.45
N VAL A 54 -2.27 -7.76 8.82
CA VAL A 54 -1.24 -8.29 7.91
C VAL A 54 -1.48 -9.75 7.59
N LEU A 55 -1.87 -10.56 8.58
CA LEU A 55 -2.19 -11.98 8.36
C LEU A 55 -3.41 -12.16 7.45
N ALA A 56 -4.48 -11.40 7.67
CA ALA A 56 -5.66 -11.43 6.81
C ALA A 56 -5.33 -11.04 5.36
N ALA A 57 -4.48 -10.03 5.16
CA ALA A 57 -4.00 -9.64 3.83
C ALA A 57 -3.13 -10.73 3.18
N VAL A 58 -2.26 -11.39 3.95
CA VAL A 58 -1.48 -12.53 3.47
C VAL A 58 -2.39 -13.66 3.01
N ASP A 59 -3.37 -14.06 3.81
CA ASP A 59 -4.27 -15.16 3.46
C ASP A 59 -5.10 -14.84 2.20
N SER A 60 -5.66 -13.64 2.10
CA SER A 60 -6.35 -13.19 0.88
C SER A 60 -5.42 -13.16 -0.35
N MET A 61 -4.15 -12.77 -0.19
CA MET A 61 -3.18 -12.81 -1.29
C MET A 61 -2.69 -14.21 -1.66
N ARG A 62 -2.80 -15.19 -0.75
CA ARG A 62 -2.54 -16.60 -1.07
C ARG A 62 -3.60 -17.13 -2.03
N ASP A 63 -4.86 -16.79 -1.81
CA ASP A 63 -5.96 -17.16 -2.71
C ASP A 63 -5.78 -16.53 -4.11
N LYS A 64 -5.10 -15.38 -4.17
CA LYS A 64 -4.72 -14.68 -5.43
C LYS A 64 -3.41 -15.17 -6.05
N ASN A 65 -2.76 -16.18 -5.47
CA ASN A 65 -1.43 -16.70 -5.86
C ASN A 65 -0.29 -15.66 -5.82
N LEU A 66 -0.45 -14.56 -5.09
CA LEU A 66 0.55 -13.50 -4.97
C LEU A 66 1.54 -13.73 -3.84
N VAL A 67 1.13 -14.48 -2.81
CA VAL A 67 1.95 -14.83 -1.65
C VAL A 67 1.85 -16.33 -1.37
N TYR A 68 2.92 -16.94 -0.85
CA TYR A 68 2.92 -18.33 -0.41
C TYR A 68 3.69 -18.54 0.88
N LEU A 69 3.34 -19.62 1.56
CA LEU A 69 4.00 -20.04 2.79
C LEU A 69 5.26 -20.84 2.47
N PHE A 70 6.35 -20.45 3.12
CA PHE A 70 7.60 -21.19 3.11
C PHE A 70 7.79 -21.85 4.48
N HIS A 71 7.77 -23.19 4.48
CA HIS A 71 8.13 -24.01 5.62
C HIS A 71 9.57 -24.45 5.41
N GLY A 72 10.51 -23.82 6.11
CA GLY A 72 11.90 -24.23 6.06
C GLY A 72 12.03 -25.64 6.64
N SER A 73 12.85 -26.50 6.02
CA SER A 73 13.07 -27.89 6.43
C SER A 73 13.46 -28.07 7.90
N THR A 74 14.03 -27.03 8.52
CA THR A 74 14.46 -27.04 9.94
C THR A 74 13.76 -25.97 10.80
N SER A 75 12.97 -25.07 10.20
CA SER A 75 12.39 -23.92 10.91
C SER A 75 10.90 -24.16 11.17
N ARG A 76 10.52 -24.13 12.44
CA ARG A 76 9.12 -24.28 12.89
C ARG A 76 8.26 -23.05 12.60
N THR A 77 8.89 -21.92 12.28
CA THR A 77 8.21 -20.64 12.06
C THR A 77 7.83 -20.51 10.59
N VAL A 78 6.55 -20.28 10.33
CA VAL A 78 6.03 -19.98 8.99
C VAL A 78 6.66 -18.69 8.48
N LYS A 79 7.12 -18.73 7.23
CA LYS A 79 7.66 -17.57 6.52
C LYS A 79 6.86 -17.30 5.24
N TYR A 80 6.91 -16.07 4.74
CA TYR A 80 6.11 -15.61 3.61
C TYR A 80 6.99 -15.18 2.45
N LYS A 81 6.61 -15.60 1.24
CA LYS A 81 7.26 -15.27 -0.04
C LYS A 81 6.25 -14.67 -1.00
N HIS A 82 6.69 -13.76 -1.86
CA HIS A 82 5.86 -13.20 -2.93
C HIS A 82 6.11 -13.93 -4.26
N MET A 83 5.16 -13.81 -5.17
CA MET A 83 5.23 -14.32 -6.55
C MET A 83 5.08 -13.21 -7.60
N LEU A 84 5.15 -11.94 -7.21
CA LEU A 84 4.96 -10.78 -8.09
C LEU A 84 5.65 -10.93 -9.48
N PRO A 85 6.96 -11.26 -9.58
CA PRO A 85 7.61 -11.33 -10.88
C PRO A 85 7.06 -12.44 -11.78
N SER A 86 6.70 -13.58 -11.18
CA SER A 86 6.19 -14.74 -11.92
C SER A 86 4.72 -14.59 -12.31
N VAL A 87 3.89 -13.98 -11.44
CA VAL A 87 2.46 -13.78 -11.71
C VAL A 87 2.23 -12.71 -12.78
N PHE A 88 3.05 -11.66 -12.78
CA PHE A 88 2.91 -10.53 -13.70
C PHE A 88 3.95 -10.54 -14.84
N GLU A 89 4.79 -11.57 -14.91
CA GLU A 89 5.85 -11.71 -15.92
C GLU A 89 6.67 -10.41 -16.03
N LEU A 90 7.26 -10.02 -14.90
CA LEU A 90 8.04 -8.79 -14.77
C LEU A 90 9.53 -9.10 -14.76
N ASP A 91 10.29 -8.28 -15.46
CA ASP A 91 11.73 -8.18 -15.32
C ASP A 91 12.13 -7.38 -14.07
N GLU A 92 13.43 -7.31 -13.77
CA GLU A 92 13.94 -6.63 -12.56
C GLU A 92 13.54 -5.15 -12.51
N ALA A 93 13.59 -4.46 -13.65
CA ALA A 93 13.19 -3.07 -13.79
C ALA A 93 11.68 -2.89 -13.48
N GLY A 94 10.82 -3.73 -14.06
CA GLY A 94 9.38 -3.71 -13.82
C GLY A 94 9.04 -4.03 -12.36
N VAL A 95 9.73 -4.99 -11.75
CA VAL A 95 9.57 -5.32 -10.32
C VAL A 95 9.92 -4.11 -9.44
N ALA A 96 11.02 -3.42 -9.70
CA ALA A 96 11.41 -2.24 -8.94
C ALA A 96 10.38 -1.11 -9.07
N VAL A 97 9.92 -0.81 -10.29
CA VAL A 97 8.90 0.23 -10.54
C VAL A 97 7.60 -0.10 -9.81
N ILE A 98 7.06 -1.30 -9.99
CA ILE A 98 5.80 -1.71 -9.34
C ILE A 98 5.93 -1.68 -7.82
N THR A 99 7.05 -2.15 -7.27
CA THR A 99 7.30 -2.11 -5.82
C THR A 99 7.27 -0.69 -5.27
N LEU A 100 7.90 0.26 -5.95
CA LEU A 100 7.89 1.66 -5.54
C LEU A 100 6.49 2.26 -5.60
N LEU A 101 5.72 1.96 -6.65
CA LEU A 101 4.35 2.44 -6.79
C LEU A 101 3.41 1.85 -5.72
N LEU A 102 3.57 0.57 -5.35
CA LEU A 102 2.80 -0.06 -4.27
C LEU A 102 3.13 0.54 -2.90
N LEU A 103 4.38 0.91 -2.64
CA LEU A 103 4.82 1.38 -1.33
C LEU A 103 4.62 2.88 -1.11
N ARG A 104 4.61 3.67 -2.19
CA ARG A 104 4.64 5.14 -2.13
C ARG A 104 3.61 5.83 -3.03
N GLY A 105 2.68 5.07 -3.62
CA GLY A 105 1.66 5.60 -4.51
C GLY A 105 2.25 6.24 -5.79
N PRO A 106 1.48 7.16 -6.43
CA PRO A 106 1.86 7.69 -7.74
C PRO A 106 3.07 8.60 -7.75
N GLN A 107 4.02 8.29 -8.63
CA GLN A 107 5.34 8.93 -8.68
C GLN A 107 5.74 9.34 -10.10
N THR A 108 6.60 10.35 -10.22
CA THR A 108 7.22 10.70 -11.51
C THR A 108 8.37 9.74 -11.84
N ALA A 109 8.79 9.68 -13.11
CA ALA A 109 9.96 8.88 -13.51
C ALA A 109 11.25 9.32 -12.77
N GLY A 110 11.40 10.61 -12.49
CA GLY A 110 12.53 11.13 -11.71
C GLY A 110 12.49 10.70 -10.25
N GLU A 111 11.31 10.73 -9.61
CA GLU A 111 11.12 10.22 -8.25
C GLU A 111 11.41 8.72 -8.17
N ILE A 112 10.94 7.93 -9.15
CA ILE A 112 11.19 6.49 -9.22
C ILE A 112 12.69 6.21 -9.32
N ARG A 113 13.39 6.86 -10.26
CA ARG A 113 14.84 6.69 -10.43
C ARG A 113 15.59 6.93 -9.13
N GLY A 114 15.36 8.07 -8.48
CA GLY A 114 16.06 8.43 -7.24
C GLY A 114 15.67 7.60 -6.00
N ARG A 115 14.69 6.70 -6.11
CA ARG A 115 14.25 5.81 -5.02
C ARG A 115 14.53 4.33 -5.32
N ALA A 116 14.88 4.01 -6.57
CA ALA A 116 15.08 2.65 -7.05
C ALA A 116 16.46 2.08 -6.74
N ASP A 117 17.46 2.88 -6.35
CA ASP A 117 18.87 2.47 -6.23
C ASP A 117 19.12 1.12 -5.54
N ARG A 118 18.35 0.78 -4.50
CA ARG A 118 18.51 -0.49 -3.76
C ARG A 118 17.66 -1.65 -4.32
N LEU A 119 16.74 -1.36 -5.23
CA LEU A 119 15.86 -2.33 -5.89
C LEU A 119 16.39 -2.73 -7.27
N HIS A 120 16.76 -1.73 -8.08
CA HIS A 120 17.31 -1.88 -9.43
C HIS A 120 18.00 -0.57 -9.84
N GLU A 121 19.19 -0.66 -10.42
CA GLU A 121 19.96 0.50 -10.87
C GLU A 121 19.54 0.90 -12.29
N PHE A 122 18.91 2.08 -12.41
CA PHE A 122 18.58 2.68 -13.70
C PHE A 122 19.69 3.66 -14.14
N GLY A 123 20.32 3.38 -15.28
CA GLY A 123 21.39 4.21 -15.85
C GLY A 123 20.90 5.63 -16.16
N ALA A 124 19.69 5.75 -16.71
CA ALA A 124 19.08 7.03 -17.07
C ALA A 124 17.58 7.10 -16.75
N ILE A 125 17.04 8.32 -16.68
CA ILE A 125 15.58 8.53 -16.52
C ILE A 125 14.79 7.98 -17.72
N SER A 126 15.41 7.89 -18.89
CA SER A 126 14.82 7.28 -20.08
C SER A 126 14.53 5.79 -19.88
N GLU A 127 15.38 5.04 -19.19
CA GLU A 127 15.15 3.61 -18.90
C GLU A 127 13.94 3.42 -17.99
N VAL A 128 13.75 4.30 -16.99
CA VAL A 128 12.54 4.30 -16.15
C VAL A 128 11.30 4.61 -17.00
N GLN A 129 11.40 5.58 -17.89
CA GLN A 129 10.30 5.96 -18.78
C GLN A 129 9.94 4.82 -19.75
N GLU A 130 10.93 4.15 -20.34
CA GLU A 130 10.75 2.97 -21.19
C GLU A 130 10.09 1.82 -20.43
N THR A 131 10.51 1.57 -19.20
CA THR A 131 9.91 0.56 -18.31
C THR A 131 8.44 0.89 -18.04
N LEU A 132 8.13 2.14 -17.68
CA LEU A 132 6.75 2.60 -17.45
C LEU A 132 5.88 2.48 -18.71
N ASP A 133 6.41 2.87 -19.87
CA ASP A 133 5.71 2.79 -21.14
C ASP A 133 5.51 1.34 -21.58
N ALA A 134 6.44 0.43 -21.27
CA ALA A 134 6.28 -1.00 -21.50
C ALA A 134 5.16 -1.57 -20.60
N LEU A 135 5.17 -1.25 -19.30
CA LEU A 135 4.14 -1.68 -18.34
C LEU A 135 2.74 -1.15 -18.67
N ALA A 136 2.64 0.05 -19.26
CA ALA A 136 1.39 0.66 -19.68
C ALA A 136 0.84 0.11 -21.00
N ARG A 137 1.71 -0.40 -21.89
CA ARG A 137 1.35 -0.90 -23.23
C ARG A 137 1.01 -2.40 -23.28
N ARG A 138 1.11 -3.10 -22.14
CA ARG A 138 0.70 -4.52 -22.03
C ARG A 138 -0.79 -4.67 -22.36
N ASP A 139 -1.19 -5.86 -22.83
CA ASP A 139 -2.61 -6.20 -23.05
C ASP A 139 -3.44 -6.07 -21.75
N GLU A 140 -2.82 -6.44 -20.61
CA GLU A 140 -3.28 -6.06 -19.27
C GLU A 140 -2.31 -5.02 -18.68
N PRO A 141 -2.62 -3.71 -18.78
CA PRO A 141 -1.76 -2.65 -18.25
C PRO A 141 -1.59 -2.77 -16.74
N LEU A 142 -0.35 -2.63 -16.27
CA LEU A 142 -0.02 -2.67 -14.84
C LEU A 142 0.18 -1.28 -14.24
N VAL A 143 0.37 -0.27 -15.08
CA VAL A 143 0.50 1.13 -14.69
C VAL A 143 -0.30 2.03 -15.63
N VAL A 144 -0.68 3.19 -15.12
CA VAL A 144 -1.33 4.25 -15.90
C VAL A 144 -0.58 5.57 -15.69
N LYS A 145 -0.45 6.34 -16.77
CA LYS A 145 0.05 7.71 -16.72
C LYS A 145 -1.10 8.64 -16.34
N LEU A 146 -0.94 9.35 -15.23
CA LEU A 146 -1.91 10.31 -14.74
C LEU A 146 -1.77 11.65 -15.48
N GLU A 147 -2.86 12.42 -15.51
CA GLU A 147 -2.81 13.78 -16.06
C GLU A 147 -1.87 14.66 -15.23
N ARG A 148 -1.22 15.62 -15.91
CA ARG A 148 -0.31 16.55 -15.25
C ARG A 148 -1.12 17.48 -14.35
N GLN A 149 -0.70 17.60 -13.09
CA GLN A 149 -1.25 18.62 -12.20
C GLN A 149 -0.85 20.02 -12.72
N PRO A 150 -1.74 21.03 -12.60
CA PRO A 150 -1.41 22.41 -12.93
C PRO A 150 -0.11 22.84 -12.23
N GLY A 151 0.87 23.32 -13.01
CA GLY A 151 2.17 23.76 -12.49
C GLY A 151 3.26 22.66 -12.39
N GLN A 152 2.94 21.38 -12.60
CA GLN A 152 3.94 20.32 -12.67
C GLN A 152 4.33 19.99 -14.12
N LYS A 153 5.65 19.99 -14.38
CA LYS A 153 6.22 19.69 -15.71
C LYS A 153 6.21 18.19 -16.04
N GLU A 154 6.20 17.33 -15.03
CA GLU A 154 6.31 15.88 -15.18
C GLU A 154 4.98 15.19 -14.85
N ALA A 155 4.67 14.13 -15.59
CA ALA A 155 3.50 13.28 -15.31
C ALA A 155 3.85 12.27 -14.21
N ARG A 156 2.85 11.88 -13.42
CA ARG A 156 2.96 10.80 -12.43
C ARG A 156 2.38 9.52 -13.01
N TYR A 157 2.83 8.40 -12.49
CA TYR A 157 2.33 7.07 -12.84
C TYR A 157 1.77 6.39 -11.61
N ALA A 158 0.63 5.71 -11.75
CA ALA A 158 0.01 4.89 -10.71
C ALA A 158 0.01 3.43 -11.13
N HIS A 159 0.10 2.49 -10.18
CA HIS A 159 -0.13 1.08 -10.48
C HIS A 159 -1.63 0.80 -10.61
N LEU A 160 -1.99 -0.23 -11.35
CA LEU A 160 -3.38 -0.65 -11.56
C LEU A 160 -3.77 -1.91 -10.76
N LEU A 161 -2.82 -2.50 -10.02
CA LEU A 161 -3.06 -3.72 -9.23
C LEU A 161 -4.19 -3.55 -8.19
N SER A 162 -4.45 -2.33 -7.72
CA SER A 162 -5.55 -2.03 -6.78
C SER A 162 -6.85 -1.58 -7.44
N GLY A 163 -6.98 -1.84 -8.75
CA GLY A 163 -8.13 -1.48 -9.55
C GLY A 163 -7.89 -0.25 -10.41
N PRO A 164 -8.90 0.18 -11.17
CA PRO A 164 -8.80 1.33 -12.06
C PRO A 164 -8.51 2.60 -11.25
N VAL A 165 -7.45 3.30 -11.62
CA VAL A 165 -7.15 4.64 -11.11
C VAL A 165 -7.66 5.64 -12.13
N ASP A 166 -8.62 6.48 -11.72
CA ASP A 166 -9.05 7.58 -12.57
C ASP A 166 -7.94 8.64 -12.63
N ALA A 167 -7.37 8.80 -13.82
CA ALA A 167 -6.29 9.74 -14.09
C ALA A 167 -6.68 11.20 -13.81
N ALA A 168 -7.97 11.53 -13.85
CA ALA A 168 -8.50 12.86 -13.56
C ALA A 168 -8.77 13.07 -12.06
N ALA A 169 -9.30 12.06 -11.35
CA ALA A 169 -9.67 12.16 -9.93
C ALA A 169 -8.48 12.31 -8.96
N PHE A 170 -7.26 11.93 -9.40
CA PHE A 170 -6.06 12.07 -8.57
C PHE A 170 -5.61 13.53 -8.37
N VAL A 171 -6.05 14.45 -9.24
CA VAL A 171 -5.83 15.90 -9.08
C VAL A 171 -6.62 16.44 -7.87
N GLU A 172 -7.86 15.98 -7.71
CA GLU A 172 -8.79 16.47 -6.68
C GLU A 172 -8.43 15.95 -5.28
N THR A 173 -8.01 14.68 -5.18
CA THR A 173 -7.75 14.01 -3.89
C THR A 173 -6.52 14.58 -3.15
N ARG A 174 -5.50 15.07 -3.87
CA ARG A 174 -4.33 15.71 -3.23
C ARG A 174 -4.50 17.20 -2.96
N SER A 175 -5.22 17.92 -3.82
CA SER A 175 -5.64 19.31 -3.56
C SER A 175 -6.60 19.41 -2.38
N ALA A 176 -7.37 18.35 -2.14
CA ALA A 176 -7.85 18.04 -0.80
C ALA A 176 -6.63 17.88 0.12
N SER A 177 -5.92 16.75 0.20
CA SER A 177 -4.92 16.45 1.27
C SER A 177 -3.94 17.53 1.83
N SER A 178 -3.64 18.63 1.13
CA SER A 178 -2.86 19.75 1.70
C SER A 178 -3.62 20.65 2.68
N SER A 179 -4.93 20.48 2.88
CA SER A 179 -5.78 21.35 3.73
C SER A 179 -6.88 20.69 4.61
N PRO A 180 -7.46 19.49 4.33
CA PRO A 180 -8.62 18.91 5.00
C PRO A 180 -8.25 17.83 6.02
N ALA A 181 -6.96 17.49 6.19
CA ALA A 181 -6.56 16.54 7.22
C ALA A 181 -6.82 17.12 8.63
N VAL A 182 -6.75 18.45 8.78
CA VAL A 182 -7.08 19.14 10.03
C VAL A 182 -8.60 19.28 10.19
N ASP A 183 -9.33 19.65 9.12
CA ASP A 183 -10.79 19.79 9.17
C ASP A 183 -11.50 18.45 9.41
N ARG A 184 -11.07 17.37 8.75
CA ARG A 184 -11.65 16.03 8.98
C ARG A 184 -11.32 15.49 10.36
N LEU A 185 -10.14 15.78 10.91
CA LEU A 185 -9.81 15.37 12.27
C LEU A 185 -10.68 16.12 13.28
N ALA A 186 -10.85 17.44 13.11
CA ALA A 186 -11.73 18.24 13.96
C ALA A 186 -13.19 17.80 13.85
N GLU A 187 -13.67 17.45 12.66
CA GLU A 187 -15.02 16.94 12.43
C GLU A 187 -15.24 15.56 13.06
N VAL A 188 -14.27 14.66 12.94
CA VAL A 188 -14.31 13.33 13.59
C VAL A 188 -14.22 13.45 15.11
N GLU A 189 -13.40 14.37 15.63
CA GLU A 189 -13.31 14.64 17.06
C GLU A 189 -14.63 15.23 17.61
N ALA A 190 -15.29 16.11 16.86
CA ALA A 190 -16.60 16.64 17.21
C ALA A 190 -17.67 15.53 17.23
N GLN A 191 -17.72 14.68 16.19
CA GLN A 191 -18.64 13.54 16.13
C GLN A 191 -18.40 12.53 17.26
N LEU A 192 -17.14 12.31 17.64
CA LEU A 192 -16.80 11.41 18.75
C LEU A 192 -17.19 12.00 20.11
N ALA A 193 -17.08 13.33 20.28
CA ALA A 193 -17.52 14.02 21.48
C ALA A 193 -19.06 13.95 21.63
N GLU A 194 -19.79 14.21 20.55
CA GLU A 194 -21.25 14.09 20.49
C GLU A 194 -21.71 12.67 20.81
N LEU A 195 -21.12 11.66 20.15
CA LEU A 195 -21.49 10.25 20.39
C LEU A 195 -21.20 9.80 21.84
N ARG A 196 -20.13 10.31 22.46
CA ARG A 196 -19.83 10.03 23.87
C ARG A 196 -20.83 10.69 24.82
N GLN A 197 -21.29 11.88 24.49
CA GLN A 197 -22.35 12.55 25.24
C GLN A 197 -23.65 11.75 25.15
N ASP A 198 -24.08 11.41 23.93
CA ASP A 198 -25.28 10.60 23.69
C ASP A 198 -25.23 9.26 24.42
N PHE A 199 -24.06 8.60 24.40
CA PHE A 199 -23.87 7.34 25.12
C PHE A 199 -23.98 7.51 26.64
N THR A 200 -23.47 8.62 27.17
CA THR A 200 -23.55 8.92 28.60
C THR A 200 -24.98 9.23 29.03
N GLU A 201 -25.71 10.01 28.23
CA GLU A 201 -27.13 10.31 28.44
C GLU A 201 -27.98 9.05 28.34
N PHE A 202 -27.76 8.22 27.32
CA PHE A 202 -28.45 6.93 27.18
C PHE A 202 -28.19 6.00 28.36
N LYS A 203 -26.93 5.93 28.84
CA LYS A 203 -26.59 5.11 30.01
C LYS A 203 -27.30 5.61 31.27
N ALA A 204 -27.37 6.92 31.48
CA ALA A 204 -28.10 7.50 32.62
C ALA A 204 -29.61 7.19 32.53
N MET A 205 -30.22 7.36 31.36
CA MET A 205 -31.63 7.00 31.11
C MET A 205 -31.88 5.50 31.35
N PHE A 206 -30.95 4.64 30.93
CA PHE A 206 -31.05 3.20 31.14
C PHE A 206 -30.94 2.81 32.62
N GLU A 207 -30.04 3.44 33.38
CA GLU A 207 -29.91 3.22 34.82
C GLU A 207 -31.15 3.70 35.60
N GLU A 208 -31.73 4.83 35.18
CA GLU A 208 -32.97 5.35 35.74
C GLU A 208 -34.19 4.48 35.38
N PHE A 209 -34.29 4.03 34.14
CA PHE A 209 -35.29 3.05 33.70
C PHE A 209 -35.19 1.77 34.52
N ARG A 210 -33.98 1.20 34.65
CA ARG A 210 -33.78 -0.03 35.45
C ARG A 210 -34.23 0.13 36.90
N ARG A 211 -33.98 1.29 37.52
CA ARG A 211 -34.43 1.61 38.88
C ARG A 211 -35.94 1.71 39.05
N GLN A 212 -36.70 1.93 37.97
CA GLN A 212 -38.17 1.95 38.02
C GLN A 212 -38.79 0.55 37.99
N PHE A 213 -38.00 -0.49 37.67
CA PHE A 213 -38.44 -1.88 37.59
C PHE A 213 -37.82 -2.80 38.66
N ASP A 214 -37.01 -2.24 39.57
CA ASP A 214 -36.56 -2.86 40.85
C ASP A 214 -37.40 -2.32 42.02
#